data_AF-A0A2I0NWE8-F1
#
_entry.id   AF-A0A2I0NWE8-F1
#
_cell.length_a   1.000
_cell.length_b   1.000
_cell.length_c   1.000
_cell.angle_alpha   90.00
_cell.angle_beta   90.00
_cell.angle_gamma   90.00
#
_symmetry.space_group_name_H-M   'P 1'
#
loop_
_entity.id
_entity.type
_entity.pdbx_description
1 polymer ?
#
loop_
_entity_poly.entity_id
_entity_poly.type
_entity_poly.pdbx_seq_one_letter_code
_entity_poly.pdbx_strand_id
1 'polypeptide(L)'
;MKDISWWKLFWLYIIVVFTVEIILATVFSLRNGIIEIFPYLYILPIILLARTQPKYAIYFTIILGWIYLSLVFFFMPFEIKSFASSIAWFYVFVTIGVVISSLAESSQQEKKFKEMFDNSLAGIFTFDIETKKLIESNHQTAAMLGYTPAEMEGRDIAFFWWDEKDLQALIKNISAEKKIDSVELALKKKGGVKCWALLTASIAGPSHIVCSAIDITDKKTIKDDLIESELRYHMLFDSATDAIFIHDSAGKIQIANQIASRQSGYSLSRLQELHLQDLGLVPDGGLSYEQNTELQSRGHYLFESQLVTKDGHSLPVEIGCKIIEYLGQPAILSTLRDISERRLAESALKDSEMRYRMIGDLVPFGVWACDAKGNFSYLSESFLSVLGITLEECRKSGWMHLLPRTDYDRTIADWSQCIQNGCFWD
;
A
#
# COMPACT_ATOMS: atom_id res chain seq x y z
N MET A 1 -38.27 22.14 8.75
CA MET A 1 -38.93 22.85 7.64
C MET A 1 -38.03 22.73 6.42
N LYS A 2 -38.45 22.01 5.38
CA LYS A 2 -37.66 21.89 4.14
C LYS A 2 -37.64 23.26 3.46
N ASP A 3 -36.46 23.82 3.21
CA ASP A 3 -36.31 25.03 2.39
C ASP A 3 -36.94 24.78 1.03
N ILE A 4 -38.12 25.35 0.82
CA ILE A 4 -38.77 25.38 -0.48
C ILE A 4 -37.94 26.37 -1.29
N SER A 5 -37.18 25.85 -2.26
CA SER A 5 -36.40 26.66 -3.22
C SER A 5 -37.20 27.90 -3.64
N TRP A 6 -36.59 29.08 -3.53
CA TRP A 6 -37.19 30.37 -3.91
C TRP A 6 -37.79 30.32 -5.33
N TRP A 7 -37.18 29.54 -6.21
CA TRP A 7 -37.67 29.29 -7.57
C TRP A 7 -39.01 28.54 -7.62
N LYS A 8 -39.23 27.57 -6.73
CA LYS A 8 -40.53 26.87 -6.61
C LYS A 8 -41.61 27.79 -6.07
N LEU A 9 -41.28 28.66 -5.11
CA LEU A 9 -42.21 29.66 -4.57
C LEU A 9 -42.61 30.68 -5.64
N PHE A 10 -41.66 31.13 -6.46
CA PHE A 10 -41.91 32.04 -7.58
C PHE A 10 -42.88 31.43 -8.60
N TRP A 11 -42.64 30.20 -9.05
CA TRP A 11 -43.55 29.52 -9.98
C TRP A 11 -44.94 29.25 -9.37
N LEU A 12 -44.99 28.89 -8.09
CA LEU A 12 -46.26 28.67 -7.39
C LEU A 12 -47.06 29.98 -7.26
N TYR A 13 -46.38 31.10 -6.99
CA TYR A 13 -46.99 32.44 -7.01
C TYR A 13 -47.55 32.80 -8.39
N ILE A 14 -46.77 32.59 -9.47
CA ILE A 14 -47.25 32.80 -10.85
C ILE A 14 -48.51 31.97 -11.10
N ILE A 15 -48.51 30.68 -10.76
CA ILE A 15 -49.66 29.80 -10.97
C ILE A 15 -50.89 30.32 -10.20
N VAL A 16 -50.73 30.74 -8.95
CA VAL A 16 -51.84 31.29 -8.16
C VAL A 16 -52.39 32.57 -8.77
N VAL A 17 -51.53 33.54 -9.13
CA VAL A 17 -51.94 34.80 -9.75
C VAL A 17 -52.68 34.54 -11.07
N PHE A 18 -52.10 33.71 -11.94
CA PHE A 18 -52.69 33.37 -13.22
C PHE A 18 -54.05 32.67 -13.05
N THR A 19 -54.17 31.77 -12.06
CA THR A 19 -55.44 31.09 -11.76
C THR A 19 -56.51 32.09 -11.29
N VAL A 20 -56.14 33.07 -10.45
CA VAL A 20 -57.05 34.12 -9.98
C VAL A 20 -57.49 35.02 -11.14
N GLU A 21 -56.57 35.43 -12.01
CA GLU A 21 -56.89 36.22 -13.20
C GLU A 21 -57.84 35.48 -14.15
N ILE A 22 -57.64 34.17 -14.35
CA ILE A 22 -58.53 33.33 -15.17
C ILE A 22 -59.93 33.23 -14.54
N ILE A 23 -60.01 33.06 -13.22
CA ILE A 23 -61.29 33.04 -12.50
C ILE A 23 -62.02 34.39 -12.67
N LEU A 24 -61.31 35.52 -12.53
CA LEU A 24 -61.89 36.85 -12.72
C LEU A 24 -62.35 37.08 -14.16
N ALA A 25 -61.54 36.68 -15.15
CA ALA A 25 -61.87 36.75 -16.57
C ALA A 25 -63.10 35.87 -16.91
N THR A 26 -63.24 34.74 -16.23
CA THR A 26 -64.38 33.83 -16.36
C THR A 26 -65.65 34.47 -15.81
N VAL A 27 -65.60 35.06 -14.61
CA VAL A 27 -66.73 35.81 -14.03
C VAL A 27 -67.16 36.96 -14.94
N PHE A 28 -66.19 37.73 -15.47
CA PHE A 28 -66.47 38.82 -16.41
C PHE A 28 -67.11 38.30 -17.71
N SER A 29 -66.57 37.22 -18.30
CA SER A 29 -67.11 36.65 -19.54
C SER A 29 -68.53 36.10 -19.34
N LEU A 30 -68.76 35.34 -18.27
CA LEU A 30 -70.08 34.78 -17.93
C LEU A 30 -71.13 35.89 -17.75
N ARG A 31 -70.79 36.98 -17.05
CA ARG A 31 -71.69 38.13 -16.85
C ARG A 31 -72.06 38.86 -18.14
N ASN A 32 -71.17 38.83 -19.14
CA ASN A 32 -71.38 39.46 -20.45
C ASN A 32 -71.87 38.49 -21.53
N GLY A 33 -72.18 37.23 -21.17
CA GLY A 33 -72.72 36.22 -22.10
C GLY A 33 -71.69 35.63 -23.07
N ILE A 34 -70.39 35.78 -22.82
CA ILE A 34 -69.32 35.22 -23.65
C ILE A 34 -68.98 33.82 -23.13
N ILE A 35 -69.30 32.77 -23.88
CA ILE A 35 -69.23 31.37 -23.40
C ILE A 35 -68.04 30.58 -24.00
N GLU A 36 -67.52 31.01 -25.14
CA GLU A 36 -66.65 30.17 -25.97
C GLU A 36 -65.17 30.16 -25.54
N ILE A 37 -64.63 31.27 -25.04
CA ILE A 37 -63.16 31.47 -25.00
C ILE A 37 -62.55 31.11 -23.63
N PHE A 38 -63.25 31.37 -22.53
CA PHE A 38 -62.66 31.25 -21.19
C PHE A 38 -62.35 29.81 -20.72
N PRO A 39 -63.02 28.72 -21.15
CA PRO A 39 -62.66 27.37 -20.72
C PRO A 39 -61.22 26.99 -21.11
N TYR A 40 -60.75 27.46 -22.27
CA TYR A 40 -59.38 27.21 -22.74
C TYR A 40 -58.32 27.82 -21.82
N LEU A 41 -58.63 28.91 -21.12
CA LEU A 41 -57.68 29.59 -20.24
C LEU A 41 -57.32 28.72 -19.03
N TYR A 42 -58.25 27.87 -18.55
CA TYR A 42 -58.02 26.96 -17.43
C TYR A 42 -56.97 25.87 -17.74
N ILE A 43 -56.67 25.61 -19.01
CA ILE A 43 -55.64 24.65 -19.42
C ILE A 43 -54.24 25.15 -19.02
N LEU A 44 -53.99 26.46 -19.07
CA LEU A 44 -52.67 27.04 -18.77
C LEU A 44 -52.18 26.78 -17.33
N PRO A 45 -52.93 27.10 -16.26
CA PRO A 45 -52.50 26.80 -14.90
C PRO A 45 -52.38 25.30 -14.64
N ILE A 46 -53.20 24.47 -15.31
CA ILE A 46 -53.10 23.01 -15.26
C ILE A 46 -51.75 22.53 -15.81
N ILE A 47 -51.37 22.99 -17.00
CA ILE A 47 -50.08 22.64 -17.62
C ILE A 47 -48.91 23.09 -16.74
N LEU A 48 -48.94 24.33 -16.25
CA LEU A 48 -47.87 24.90 -15.44
C LEU A 48 -47.68 24.13 -14.12
N LEU A 49 -48.77 23.77 -13.45
CA LEU A 49 -48.70 23.00 -12.22
C LEU A 49 -48.29 21.54 -12.46
N ALA A 50 -48.81 20.91 -13.52
CA ALA A 50 -48.43 19.54 -13.89
C ALA A 50 -46.93 19.41 -14.20
N ARG A 51 -46.31 20.43 -14.79
CA ARG A 51 -44.86 20.46 -15.04
C ARG A 51 -44.03 20.69 -13.78
N THR A 52 -44.49 21.54 -12.87
CA THR A 52 -43.71 21.95 -11.68
C THR A 52 -43.89 21.01 -10.50
N GLN A 53 -45.11 20.51 -10.30
CA GLN A 53 -45.51 19.64 -9.20
C GLN A 53 -46.56 18.59 -9.66
N PRO A 54 -46.16 17.59 -10.45
CA PRO A 54 -47.07 16.59 -11.03
C PRO A 54 -47.96 15.90 -9.98
N LYS A 55 -47.39 15.57 -8.81
CA LYS A 55 -48.12 14.92 -7.69
C LYS A 55 -49.36 15.69 -7.21
N TYR A 56 -49.32 17.03 -7.23
CA TYR A 56 -50.43 17.86 -6.77
C TYR A 56 -51.33 18.34 -7.91
N ALA A 57 -50.87 18.22 -9.15
CA ALA A 57 -51.58 18.72 -10.32
C ALA A 57 -52.93 18.02 -10.54
N ILE A 58 -53.02 16.72 -10.28
CA ILE A 58 -54.28 15.96 -10.40
C ILE A 58 -55.34 16.54 -9.45
N TYR A 59 -55.01 16.68 -8.17
CA TYR A 59 -55.93 17.27 -7.17
C TYR A 59 -56.31 18.70 -7.52
N PHE A 60 -55.35 19.50 -7.97
CA PHE A 60 -55.59 20.87 -8.41
C PHE A 60 -56.54 20.94 -9.60
N THR A 61 -56.38 20.07 -10.62
CA THR A 61 -57.28 20.05 -11.79
C THR A 61 -58.71 19.71 -11.42
N ILE A 62 -58.90 18.80 -10.46
CA ILE A 62 -60.24 18.44 -9.96
C ILE A 62 -60.87 19.62 -9.21
N ILE A 63 -60.12 20.25 -8.30
CA ILE A 63 -60.61 21.42 -7.53
C ILE A 63 -60.93 22.58 -8.49
N LEU A 64 -60.04 22.87 -9.43
CA LEU A 64 -60.22 23.93 -10.40
C LEU A 64 -61.40 23.67 -11.34
N GLY A 65 -61.60 22.40 -11.74
CA GLY A 65 -62.78 21.98 -12.49
C GLY A 65 -64.08 22.17 -11.71
N TRP A 66 -64.10 21.88 -10.41
CA TRP A 66 -65.25 22.16 -9.55
C TRP A 66 -65.53 23.66 -9.42
N ILE A 67 -64.49 24.48 -9.25
CA ILE A 67 -64.62 25.94 -9.23
C ILE A 67 -65.23 26.44 -10.54
N TYR A 68 -64.73 25.95 -11.68
CA TYR A 68 -65.28 26.27 -13.00
C TYR A 68 -66.77 25.93 -13.12
N LEU A 69 -67.16 24.69 -12.75
CA LEU A 69 -68.56 24.26 -12.77
C LEU A 69 -69.44 25.11 -11.84
N SER A 70 -68.95 25.46 -10.65
CA SER A 70 -69.66 26.34 -9.72
C SER A 70 -69.87 27.74 -10.31
N LEU A 71 -68.84 28.32 -10.95
CA LEU A 71 -68.97 29.64 -11.59
C LEU A 71 -70.00 29.63 -12.72
N VAL A 72 -69.99 28.61 -13.56
CA VAL A 72 -71.02 28.45 -14.60
C VAL A 72 -72.42 28.34 -13.98
N PHE A 73 -72.57 27.56 -12.90
CA PHE A 73 -73.85 27.36 -12.23
C PHE A 73 -74.42 28.65 -11.63
N PHE A 74 -73.59 29.52 -11.05
CA PHE A 74 -74.05 30.74 -10.38
C PHE A 74 -74.29 31.92 -11.33
N PHE A 75 -73.50 32.06 -12.39
CA PHE A 75 -73.52 33.26 -13.23
C PHE A 75 -74.29 33.09 -14.55
N MET A 76 -74.63 31.87 -14.95
CA MET A 76 -75.33 31.59 -16.20
C MET A 76 -76.80 31.18 -15.94
N PRO A 77 -77.78 31.62 -16.75
CA PRO A 77 -79.13 31.09 -16.71
C PRO A 77 -79.16 29.59 -17.03
N PHE A 78 -80.18 28.89 -16.52
CA PHE A 78 -80.29 27.44 -16.68
C PHE A 78 -80.61 27.04 -18.12
N GLU A 79 -79.57 26.65 -18.87
CA GLU A 79 -79.67 26.09 -20.22
C GLU A 79 -78.93 24.75 -20.32
N ILE A 80 -79.64 23.70 -20.72
CA ILE A 80 -79.12 22.32 -20.76
C ILE A 80 -77.84 22.23 -21.62
N LYS A 81 -77.79 22.93 -22.75
CA LYS A 81 -76.63 22.90 -23.67
C LYS A 81 -75.36 23.44 -23.02
N SER A 82 -75.46 24.55 -22.30
CA SER A 82 -74.31 25.22 -21.69
C SER A 82 -73.77 24.46 -20.48
N PHE A 83 -74.65 23.85 -19.68
CA PHE A 83 -74.23 22.93 -18.61
C PHE A 83 -73.59 21.66 -19.15
N ALA A 84 -74.14 21.05 -20.20
CA ALA A 84 -73.54 19.88 -20.85
C ALA A 84 -72.13 20.20 -21.40
N SER A 85 -71.96 21.36 -22.04
CA SER A 85 -70.65 21.83 -22.51
C SER A 85 -69.66 22.03 -21.36
N SER A 86 -70.11 22.54 -20.22
CA SER A 86 -69.26 22.80 -19.06
C SER A 86 -68.81 21.51 -18.37
N ILE A 87 -69.69 20.50 -18.31
CA ILE A 87 -69.34 19.16 -17.83
C ILE A 87 -68.32 18.51 -18.78
N ALA A 88 -68.47 18.68 -20.10
CA ALA A 88 -67.47 18.20 -21.05
C ALA A 88 -66.09 18.86 -20.81
N TRP A 89 -66.05 20.17 -20.58
CA TRP A 89 -64.83 20.89 -20.23
C TRP A 89 -64.18 20.40 -18.93
N PHE A 90 -64.98 20.09 -17.90
CA PHE A 90 -64.47 19.48 -16.67
C PHE A 90 -63.69 18.19 -16.95
N TYR A 91 -64.24 17.28 -17.76
CA TYR A 91 -63.55 16.05 -18.13
C TYR A 91 -62.28 16.33 -18.93
N VAL A 92 -62.31 17.29 -19.86
CA VAL A 92 -61.11 17.71 -20.62
C VAL A 92 -60.01 18.19 -19.68
N PHE A 93 -60.33 19.03 -18.69
CA PHE A 93 -59.34 19.52 -17.70
C PHE A 93 -58.71 18.39 -16.90
N VAL A 94 -59.52 17.46 -16.41
CA VAL A 94 -59.03 16.30 -15.65
C VAL A 94 -58.15 15.41 -16.52
N THR A 95 -58.58 15.09 -17.75
CA THR A 95 -57.79 14.25 -18.68
C THR A 95 -56.45 14.90 -19.01
N ILE A 96 -56.42 16.19 -19.34
CA ILE A 96 -55.18 16.93 -19.60
C ILE A 96 -54.27 16.92 -18.36
N GLY A 97 -54.83 17.20 -17.18
CA GLY A 97 -54.11 17.20 -15.93
C GLY A 97 -53.43 15.86 -15.62
N VAL A 98 -54.17 14.75 -15.79
CA VAL A 98 -53.67 13.40 -15.57
C VAL A 98 -52.58 13.02 -16.58
N VAL A 99 -52.81 13.24 -17.88
CA VAL A 99 -51.85 12.88 -18.94
C VAL A 99 -50.55 13.66 -18.78
N ILE A 100 -50.61 14.97 -18.57
CA ILE A 100 -49.40 15.80 -18.43
C ILE A 100 -48.68 15.47 -17.13
N SER A 101 -49.40 15.22 -16.03
CA SER A 101 -48.78 14.82 -14.76
C SER A 101 -48.04 13.49 -14.89
N SER A 102 -48.63 12.49 -15.55
CA SER A 102 -48.00 11.19 -15.79
C SER A 102 -46.74 11.31 -16.66
N LEU A 103 -46.80 12.10 -17.75
CA LEU A 103 -45.64 12.35 -18.61
C LEU A 103 -44.53 13.12 -17.87
N ALA A 104 -44.90 14.12 -17.06
CA ALA A 104 -43.95 14.89 -16.27
C ALA A 104 -43.28 14.05 -15.18
N GLU A 105 -44.03 13.17 -14.50
CA GLU A 105 -43.48 12.26 -13.49
C GLU A 105 -42.50 11.26 -14.10
N SER A 106 -42.85 10.66 -15.24
CA SER A 106 -41.96 9.74 -15.97
C SER A 106 -40.67 10.43 -16.40
N SER A 107 -40.76 11.62 -17.02
CA SER A 107 -39.57 12.39 -17.43
C SER A 107 -38.70 12.83 -16.24
N GLN A 108 -39.32 13.14 -15.09
CA GLN A 108 -38.57 13.51 -13.89
C GLN A 108 -37.83 12.32 -13.26
N GLN A 109 -38.43 11.14 -13.28
CA GLN A 109 -37.77 9.91 -12.83
C GLN A 109 -36.59 9.55 -13.73
N GLU A 110 -36.76 9.64 -15.05
CA GLU A 110 -35.70 9.40 -16.03
C GLU A 110 -34.50 10.33 -15.83
N LYS A 111 -34.75 11.64 -15.65
CA LYS A 111 -33.68 12.61 -15.35
C LYS A 111 -32.95 12.31 -14.06
N LYS A 112 -33.67 12.01 -12.98
CA LYS A 112 -33.05 11.65 -11.70
C LYS A 112 -32.18 10.40 -11.82
N PHE A 113 -32.67 9.40 -12.55
CA PHE A 113 -31.91 8.19 -12.81
C PHE A 113 -30.61 8.51 -13.56
N LYS A 114 -30.70 9.28 -14.65
CA LYS A 114 -29.54 9.69 -15.45
C LYS A 114 -28.52 10.48 -14.64
N GLU A 115 -28.99 11.43 -13.80
CA GLU A 115 -28.12 12.18 -12.89
C GLU A 115 -27.43 11.28 -11.85
N MET A 116 -28.14 10.30 -11.26
CA MET A 116 -27.53 9.35 -10.31
C MET A 116 -26.54 8.41 -10.99
N PHE A 117 -26.87 7.98 -12.20
CA PHE A 117 -26.04 7.10 -13.02
C PHE A 117 -24.72 7.79 -13.41
N ASP A 118 -24.80 9.03 -13.91
CA ASP A 118 -23.63 9.79 -14.39
C ASP A 118 -22.75 10.33 -13.25
N ASN A 119 -23.34 10.70 -12.10
CA ASN A 119 -22.58 11.23 -10.95
C ASN A 119 -22.09 10.15 -9.99
N SER A 120 -22.30 8.86 -10.30
CA SER A 120 -21.79 7.76 -9.48
C SER A 120 -20.25 7.71 -9.54
N LEU A 121 -19.62 7.56 -8.38
CA LEU A 121 -18.17 7.31 -8.27
C LEU A 121 -17.77 5.89 -8.72
N ALA A 122 -18.73 4.97 -8.77
CA ALA A 122 -18.56 3.64 -9.35
C ALA A 122 -18.89 3.68 -10.84
N GLY A 123 -18.15 2.91 -11.64
CA GLY A 123 -18.49 2.64 -13.02
C GLY A 123 -19.74 1.78 -13.09
N ILE A 124 -20.87 2.35 -13.52
CA ILE A 124 -22.11 1.63 -13.71
C ILE A 124 -22.30 1.36 -15.19
N PHE A 125 -22.61 0.12 -15.53
CA PHE A 125 -22.87 -0.28 -16.89
C PHE A 125 -23.88 -1.43 -16.96
N THR A 126 -24.58 -1.50 -18.09
CA THR A 126 -25.63 -2.48 -18.36
C THR A 126 -25.31 -3.20 -19.65
N PHE A 127 -25.46 -4.52 -19.67
CA PHE A 127 -25.31 -5.33 -20.87
C PHE A 127 -26.40 -6.39 -20.97
N ASP A 128 -26.65 -6.84 -22.20
CA ASP A 128 -27.63 -7.87 -22.49
C ASP A 128 -27.03 -9.28 -22.30
N ILE A 129 -27.76 -10.18 -21.64
CA ILE A 129 -27.32 -11.52 -21.26
C ILE A 129 -27.11 -12.42 -22.48
N GLU A 130 -27.98 -12.30 -23.49
CA GLU A 130 -27.97 -13.19 -24.66
C GLU A 130 -26.91 -12.76 -25.68
N THR A 131 -26.89 -11.47 -26.00
CA THR A 131 -25.99 -10.89 -27.01
C THR A 131 -24.63 -10.47 -26.43
N LYS A 132 -24.51 -10.39 -25.10
CA LYS A 132 -23.33 -9.87 -24.38
C LYS A 132 -22.93 -8.46 -24.76
N LYS A 133 -23.81 -7.70 -25.41
CA LYS A 133 -23.50 -6.34 -25.86
C LYS A 133 -23.73 -5.35 -24.74
N LEU A 134 -22.79 -4.41 -24.61
CA LEU A 134 -22.95 -3.24 -23.76
C LEU A 134 -24.10 -2.37 -24.29
N ILE A 135 -25.08 -2.12 -23.43
CA ILE A 135 -26.24 -1.28 -23.71
C ILE A 135 -25.96 0.15 -23.28
N GLU A 136 -25.51 0.33 -22.04
CA GLU A 136 -25.29 1.66 -21.47
C GLU A 136 -24.14 1.61 -20.47
N SER A 137 -23.39 2.71 -20.35
CA SER A 137 -22.35 2.87 -19.35
C SER A 137 -22.24 4.33 -18.95
N ASN A 138 -22.02 4.59 -17.66
CA ASN A 138 -21.78 5.94 -17.20
C ASN A 138 -20.37 6.40 -17.55
N HIS A 139 -20.14 7.71 -17.41
CA HIS A 139 -18.82 8.30 -17.68
C HIS A 139 -17.72 7.69 -16.82
N GLN A 140 -18.03 7.29 -15.60
CA GLN A 140 -17.05 6.69 -14.69
C GLN A 140 -16.53 5.33 -15.18
N THR A 141 -17.36 4.51 -15.82
CA THR A 141 -16.92 3.24 -16.44
C THR A 141 -15.92 3.49 -17.56
N ALA A 142 -16.23 4.47 -18.42
CA ALA A 142 -15.36 4.88 -19.52
C ALA A 142 -14.01 5.42 -18.99
N ALA A 143 -14.04 6.28 -17.97
CA ALA A 143 -12.83 6.80 -17.32
C ALA A 143 -11.99 5.69 -16.66
N MET A 144 -12.63 4.77 -15.92
CA MET A 144 -11.97 3.65 -15.26
C MET A 144 -11.22 2.76 -16.26
N LEU A 145 -11.85 2.45 -17.40
CA LEU A 145 -11.28 1.57 -18.42
C LEU A 145 -10.42 2.32 -19.45
N GLY A 146 -10.42 3.65 -19.44
CA GLY A 146 -9.64 4.49 -20.35
C GLY A 146 -10.20 4.56 -21.79
N TYR A 147 -11.50 4.34 -21.97
CA TYR A 147 -12.18 4.45 -23.27
C TYR A 147 -13.09 5.68 -23.31
N THR A 148 -13.54 6.06 -24.50
CA THR A 148 -14.63 7.03 -24.63
C THR A 148 -15.99 6.31 -24.65
N PRO A 149 -17.10 6.93 -24.23
CA PRO A 149 -18.42 6.29 -24.29
C PRO A 149 -18.78 5.76 -25.68
N ALA A 150 -18.46 6.52 -26.73
CA ALA A 150 -18.69 6.12 -28.13
C ALA A 150 -17.84 4.92 -28.57
N GLU A 151 -16.66 4.71 -27.99
CA GLU A 151 -15.85 3.51 -28.25
C GLU A 151 -16.43 2.27 -27.60
N MET A 152 -17.19 2.43 -26.51
CA MET A 152 -17.73 1.32 -25.72
C MET A 152 -19.11 0.85 -26.20
N GLU A 153 -19.93 1.77 -26.69
CA GLU A 153 -21.32 1.51 -27.06
C GLU A 153 -21.46 0.34 -28.06
N GLY A 154 -22.32 -0.63 -27.72
CA GLY A 154 -22.61 -1.79 -28.56
C GLY A 154 -21.48 -2.81 -28.71
N ARG A 155 -20.32 -2.62 -28.06
CA ARG A 155 -19.26 -3.64 -28.01
C ARG A 155 -19.67 -4.84 -27.17
N ASP A 156 -19.07 -5.98 -27.48
CA ASP A 156 -19.13 -7.16 -26.63
C ASP A 156 -18.44 -6.87 -25.29
N ILE A 157 -19.14 -7.14 -24.19
CA ILE A 157 -18.65 -6.92 -22.83
C ILE A 157 -17.41 -7.77 -22.52
N ALA A 158 -17.27 -8.94 -23.16
CA ALA A 158 -16.11 -9.82 -23.05
C ALA A 158 -14.79 -9.11 -23.39
N PHE A 159 -14.84 -8.12 -24.27
CA PHE A 159 -13.65 -7.33 -24.66
C PHE A 159 -13.01 -6.60 -23.47
N PHE A 160 -13.81 -6.20 -22.48
CA PHE A 160 -13.36 -5.47 -21.30
C PHE A 160 -12.95 -6.39 -20.15
N TRP A 161 -13.13 -7.71 -20.27
CA TRP A 161 -12.70 -8.67 -19.26
C TRP A 161 -11.26 -9.12 -19.52
N TRP A 162 -10.52 -9.37 -18.45
CA TRP A 162 -9.17 -9.93 -18.57
C TRP A 162 -9.21 -11.42 -18.92
N ASP A 163 -10.10 -12.18 -18.26
CA ASP A 163 -10.36 -13.59 -18.54
C ASP A 163 -11.86 -13.78 -18.81
N GLU A 164 -12.19 -14.39 -19.95
CA GLU A 164 -13.57 -14.72 -20.33
C GLU A 164 -14.20 -15.70 -19.34
N LYS A 165 -13.41 -16.54 -18.64
CA LYS A 165 -13.92 -17.46 -17.62
C LYS A 165 -14.59 -16.72 -16.47
N ASP A 166 -14.06 -15.56 -16.09
CA ASP A 166 -14.63 -14.74 -15.01
C ASP A 166 -15.99 -14.16 -15.43
N LEU A 167 -16.13 -13.77 -16.70
CA LEU A 167 -17.41 -13.31 -17.25
C LEU A 167 -18.45 -14.45 -17.25
N GLN A 168 -18.05 -15.65 -17.68
CA GLN A 168 -18.93 -16.81 -17.71
C GLN A 168 -19.36 -17.24 -16.30
N ALA A 169 -18.45 -17.19 -15.33
CA ALA A 169 -18.75 -17.44 -13.93
C ALA A 169 -19.73 -16.39 -13.37
N LEU A 170 -19.53 -15.11 -13.70
CA LEU A 170 -20.43 -14.02 -13.33
C LEU A 170 -21.85 -14.26 -13.88
N ILE A 171 -21.99 -14.52 -15.19
CA ILE A 171 -23.27 -14.77 -15.85
C ILE A 171 -23.97 -16.01 -15.25
N LYS A 172 -23.23 -17.08 -14.98
CA LYS A 172 -23.78 -18.28 -14.35
C LYS A 172 -24.28 -17.97 -12.94
N ASN A 173 -23.48 -17.32 -12.10
CA ASN A 173 -23.84 -17.04 -10.71
C ASN A 173 -25.04 -16.10 -10.61
N ILE A 174 -25.09 -15.05 -11.44
CA ILE A 174 -26.20 -14.10 -11.41
C ILE A 174 -27.50 -14.72 -11.93
N SER A 175 -27.43 -15.66 -12.87
CA SER A 175 -28.62 -16.39 -13.33
C SER A 175 -29.24 -17.27 -12.22
N ALA A 176 -28.44 -17.72 -11.26
CA ALA A 176 -28.89 -18.53 -10.12
C ALA A 176 -29.40 -17.66 -8.96
N GLU A 177 -28.64 -16.64 -8.57
CA GLU A 177 -28.90 -15.85 -7.34
C GLU A 177 -29.64 -14.53 -7.61
N LYS A 178 -29.87 -14.16 -8.88
CA LYS A 178 -30.43 -12.88 -9.37
C LYS A 178 -29.63 -11.62 -9.01
N LYS A 179 -28.72 -11.70 -8.04
CA LYS A 179 -27.87 -10.62 -7.56
C LYS A 179 -26.54 -11.21 -7.05
N ILE A 180 -25.46 -10.48 -7.29
CA ILE A 180 -24.13 -10.74 -6.76
C ILE A 180 -23.74 -9.51 -5.93
N ASP A 181 -23.51 -9.72 -4.64
CA ASP A 181 -23.23 -8.62 -3.71
C ASP A 181 -21.86 -8.00 -3.94
N SER A 182 -20.82 -8.80 -4.20
CA SER A 182 -19.49 -8.33 -4.58
C SER A 182 -18.60 -9.46 -5.07
N VAL A 183 -17.86 -9.24 -6.14
CA VAL A 183 -16.80 -10.12 -6.63
C VAL A 183 -15.60 -9.29 -7.08
N GLU A 184 -14.40 -9.71 -6.69
CA GLU A 184 -13.17 -9.11 -7.21
C GLU A 184 -12.77 -9.82 -8.51
N LEU A 185 -12.60 -9.06 -9.58
CA LEU A 185 -12.19 -9.59 -10.87
C LEU A 185 -11.27 -8.61 -11.60
N ALA A 186 -10.67 -9.09 -12.68
CA ALA A 186 -9.79 -8.27 -13.50
C ALA A 186 -10.50 -7.84 -14.80
N LEU A 187 -10.54 -6.53 -15.01
CA LEU A 187 -10.94 -5.90 -16.25
C LEU A 187 -9.71 -5.46 -17.05
N LYS A 188 -9.93 -5.16 -18.32
CA LYS A 188 -8.91 -4.77 -19.29
C LYS A 188 -9.10 -3.31 -19.68
N LYS A 189 -8.17 -2.45 -19.29
CA LYS A 189 -8.12 -1.04 -19.73
C LYS A 189 -7.65 -0.95 -21.19
N LYS A 190 -7.87 0.22 -21.80
CA LYS A 190 -7.29 0.58 -23.09
C LYS A 190 -5.77 0.42 -23.05
N GLY A 191 -5.19 -0.16 -24.10
CA GLY A 191 -3.77 -0.50 -24.15
C GLY A 191 -3.38 -1.84 -23.50
N GLY A 192 -4.36 -2.61 -22.99
CA GLY A 192 -4.10 -3.95 -22.45
C GLY A 192 -3.57 -3.97 -21.01
N VAL A 193 -3.76 -2.87 -20.27
CA VAL A 193 -3.39 -2.77 -18.85
C VAL A 193 -4.47 -3.44 -17.99
N LYS A 194 -4.04 -4.22 -16.99
CA LYS A 194 -4.95 -4.89 -16.04
C LYS A 194 -5.53 -3.88 -15.04
N CYS A 195 -6.84 -3.93 -14.83
CA CYS A 195 -7.58 -3.18 -13.82
C CYS A 195 -8.21 -4.17 -12.85
N TRP A 196 -7.92 -4.09 -11.56
CA TRP A 196 -8.70 -4.84 -10.57
C TRP A 196 -9.96 -4.06 -10.25
N ALA A 197 -11.11 -4.73 -10.33
CA ALA A 197 -12.40 -4.14 -10.03
C ALA A 197 -13.15 -4.96 -8.99
N LEU A 198 -13.73 -4.28 -8.02
CA LEU A 198 -14.78 -4.84 -7.17
C LEU A 198 -16.11 -4.62 -7.88
N LEU A 199 -16.71 -5.69 -8.37
CA LEU A 199 -17.91 -5.66 -9.19
C LEU A 199 -19.10 -6.21 -8.42
N THR A 200 -20.22 -5.50 -8.47
CA THR A 200 -21.53 -5.97 -8.04
C THR A 200 -22.42 -6.08 -9.27
N ALA A 201 -23.35 -7.03 -9.28
CA ALA A 201 -24.20 -7.25 -10.44
C ALA A 201 -25.61 -7.65 -10.02
N SER A 202 -26.62 -7.18 -10.76
CA SER A 202 -28.02 -7.55 -10.54
C SER A 202 -28.79 -7.62 -11.85
N ILE A 203 -29.77 -8.52 -11.93
CA ILE A 203 -30.65 -8.62 -13.10
C ILE A 203 -31.67 -7.48 -13.07
N ALA A 204 -31.73 -6.69 -14.15
CA ALA A 204 -32.71 -5.61 -14.33
C ALA A 204 -33.60 -5.91 -15.54
N GLY A 205 -34.71 -6.62 -15.32
CA GLY A 205 -35.63 -7.05 -16.39
C GLY A 205 -35.33 -8.46 -16.91
N PRO A 206 -35.91 -8.88 -18.06
CA PRO A 206 -35.83 -10.26 -18.53
C PRO A 206 -34.44 -10.68 -19.03
N SER A 207 -33.67 -9.75 -19.62
CA SER A 207 -32.42 -10.07 -20.34
C SER A 207 -31.26 -9.11 -20.06
N HIS A 208 -31.35 -8.18 -19.09
CA HIS A 208 -30.27 -7.23 -18.82
C HIS A 208 -29.62 -7.44 -17.45
N ILE A 209 -28.30 -7.31 -17.40
CA ILE A 209 -27.51 -7.24 -16.17
C ILE A 209 -27.01 -5.82 -15.99
N VAL A 210 -27.29 -5.25 -14.82
CA VAL A 210 -26.70 -4.00 -14.35
C VAL A 210 -25.53 -4.34 -13.44
N CYS A 211 -24.36 -3.82 -13.77
CA CYS A 211 -23.14 -3.94 -13.00
C CYS A 211 -22.72 -2.59 -12.44
N SER A 212 -22.14 -2.62 -11.24
CA SER A 212 -21.42 -1.49 -10.66
C SER A 212 -20.01 -1.96 -10.31
N ALA A 213 -19.00 -1.26 -10.79
CA ALA A 213 -17.60 -1.61 -10.65
C ALA A 213 -16.81 -0.45 -10.02
N ILE A 214 -15.99 -0.77 -9.03
CA ILE A 214 -15.07 0.18 -8.39
C ILE A 214 -13.65 -0.30 -8.67
N ASP A 215 -12.80 0.60 -9.17
CA ASP A 215 -11.37 0.31 -9.35
C ASP A 215 -10.71 0.12 -7.97
N ILE A 216 -10.12 -1.05 -7.75
CA ILE A 216 -9.39 -1.41 -6.54
C ILE A 216 -7.91 -1.70 -6.86
N THR A 217 -7.43 -1.30 -8.05
CA THR A 217 -6.05 -1.55 -8.49
C THR A 217 -5.06 -0.93 -7.50
N ASP A 218 -5.19 0.36 -7.19
CA ASP A 218 -4.31 1.04 -6.24
C ASP A 218 -4.31 0.37 -4.86
N LYS A 219 -5.49 -0.05 -4.39
CA LYS A 219 -5.64 -0.75 -3.11
C LYS A 219 -4.91 -2.10 -3.11
N LYS A 220 -4.97 -2.85 -4.21
CA LYS A 220 -4.22 -4.11 -4.35
C LYS A 220 -2.73 -3.87 -4.48
N THR A 221 -2.29 -2.93 -5.31
CA THR A 221 -0.88 -2.61 -5.47
C THR A 221 -0.24 -2.18 -4.15
N ILE A 222 -0.88 -1.30 -3.38
CA ILE A 222 -0.37 -0.90 -2.06
C ILE A 222 -0.27 -2.10 -1.11
N LYS A 223 -1.26 -3.00 -1.13
CA LYS A 223 -1.24 -4.19 -0.28
C LYS A 223 -0.12 -5.16 -0.69
N ASP A 224 0.04 -5.38 -1.99
CA ASP A 224 1.06 -6.28 -2.54
C ASP A 224 2.46 -5.70 -2.31
N ASP A 225 2.66 -4.40 -2.52
CA ASP A 225 3.91 -3.69 -2.23
C ASP A 225 4.26 -3.76 -0.74
N LEU A 226 3.26 -3.63 0.15
CA LEU A 226 3.46 -3.77 1.58
C LEU A 226 3.92 -5.20 1.93
N ILE A 227 3.22 -6.21 1.43
CA ILE A 227 3.58 -7.63 1.64
C ILE A 227 4.98 -7.91 1.09
N GLU A 228 5.30 -7.43 -0.10
CA GLU A 228 6.63 -7.62 -0.70
C GLU A 228 7.71 -6.93 0.14
N SER A 229 7.46 -5.72 0.61
CA SER A 229 8.40 -4.98 1.47
C SER A 229 8.63 -5.68 2.82
N GLU A 230 7.56 -6.22 3.42
CA GLU A 230 7.60 -6.96 4.69
C GLU A 230 8.38 -8.28 4.51
N LEU A 231 8.08 -9.04 3.45
CA LEU A 231 8.81 -10.26 3.12
C LEU A 231 10.29 -9.97 2.84
N ARG A 232 10.58 -8.90 2.09
CA ARG A 232 11.95 -8.49 1.79
C ARG A 232 12.71 -8.09 3.07
N TYR A 233 12.06 -7.35 3.96
CA TYR A 233 12.61 -7.00 5.26
C TYR A 233 12.95 -8.26 6.07
N HIS A 234 12.00 -9.19 6.25
CA HIS A 234 12.23 -10.44 6.97
C HIS A 234 13.34 -11.28 6.34
N MET A 235 13.34 -11.42 5.01
CA MET A 235 14.39 -12.17 4.32
C MET A 235 15.78 -11.57 4.57
N LEU A 236 15.95 -10.26 4.40
CA LEU A 236 17.27 -9.62 4.60
C LEU A 236 17.70 -9.63 6.07
N PHE A 237 16.76 -9.40 6.99
CA PHE A 237 17.04 -9.31 8.42
C PHE A 237 17.36 -10.68 9.04
N ASP A 238 16.63 -11.72 8.65
CA ASP A 238 16.80 -13.08 9.19
C ASP A 238 17.81 -13.94 8.43
N SER A 239 18.21 -13.55 7.21
CA SER A 239 19.29 -14.22 6.47
C SER A 239 20.70 -13.69 6.79
N ALA A 240 20.81 -12.63 7.59
CA ALA A 240 22.10 -12.16 8.08
C ALA A 240 22.85 -13.30 8.81
N THR A 241 24.17 -13.34 8.69
CA THR A 241 25.01 -14.30 9.43
C THR A 241 25.21 -13.89 10.88
N ASP A 242 25.10 -12.59 11.14
CA ASP A 242 25.38 -11.98 12.44
C ASP A 242 24.07 -11.80 13.21
N ALA A 243 24.16 -11.83 14.54
CA ALA A 243 23.03 -11.52 15.39
C ALA A 243 22.76 -10.01 15.34
N ILE A 244 21.51 -9.63 15.08
CA ILE A 244 21.12 -8.22 14.96
C ILE A 244 20.13 -7.88 16.06
N PHE A 245 20.41 -6.79 16.78
CA PHE A 245 19.50 -6.18 17.75
C PHE A 245 19.24 -4.73 17.38
N ILE A 246 17.98 -4.29 17.50
CA ILE A 246 17.63 -2.87 17.58
C ILE A 246 17.19 -2.60 19.01
N HIS A 247 17.79 -1.61 19.64
CA HIS A 247 17.51 -1.27 21.03
C HIS A 247 17.51 0.26 21.24
N ASP A 248 16.90 0.69 22.34
CA ASP A 248 16.97 2.09 22.75
C ASP A 248 18.32 2.45 23.41
N SER A 249 18.50 3.72 23.78
CA SER A 249 19.71 4.20 24.44
C SER A 249 19.96 3.58 25.83
N ALA A 250 18.93 3.00 26.47
CA ALA A 250 19.07 2.28 27.73
C ALA A 250 19.43 0.80 27.53
N GLY A 251 19.53 0.34 26.27
CA GLY A 251 19.86 -1.04 25.94
C GLY A 251 18.65 -1.98 25.95
N LYS A 252 17.42 -1.46 26.01
CA LYS A 252 16.22 -2.29 25.94
C LYS A 252 15.99 -2.77 24.51
N ILE A 253 15.92 -4.08 24.32
CA ILE A 253 15.78 -4.69 23.00
C ILE A 253 14.35 -4.46 22.48
N GLN A 254 14.25 -3.91 21.27
CA GLN A 254 12.98 -3.67 20.57
C GLN A 254 12.77 -4.72 19.48
N ILE A 255 13.82 -5.08 18.75
CA ILE A 255 13.81 -6.13 17.72
C ILE A 255 15.09 -6.95 17.83
N ALA A 256 14.98 -8.26 17.58
CA ALA A 256 16.10 -9.15 17.36
C ALA A 256 15.84 -10.02 16.12
N ASN A 257 16.88 -10.43 15.38
CA ASN A 257 16.75 -11.37 14.25
C ASN A 257 16.81 -12.83 14.69
N GLN A 258 16.53 -13.75 13.76
CA GLN A 258 16.56 -15.19 14.06
C GLN A 258 17.94 -15.69 14.54
N ILE A 259 19.04 -15.09 14.08
CA ILE A 259 20.39 -15.46 14.54
C ILE A 259 20.60 -15.07 16.00
N ALA A 260 20.17 -13.88 16.43
CA ALA A 260 20.22 -13.46 17.83
C ALA A 260 19.49 -14.44 18.75
N SER A 261 18.32 -14.94 18.34
CA SER A 261 17.60 -15.99 19.05
C SER A 261 18.39 -17.30 19.16
N ARG A 262 18.99 -17.76 18.05
CA ARG A 262 19.80 -18.99 18.03
C ARG A 262 21.07 -18.89 18.87
N GLN A 263 21.80 -17.78 18.78
CA GLN A 263 23.06 -17.59 19.51
C GLN A 263 22.83 -17.40 21.01
N SER A 264 21.81 -16.62 21.39
CA SER A 264 21.50 -16.36 22.81
C SER A 264 20.74 -17.50 23.50
N GLY A 265 20.02 -18.34 22.74
CA GLY A 265 19.16 -19.40 23.28
C GLY A 265 17.81 -18.90 23.81
N TYR A 266 17.49 -17.61 23.66
CA TYR A 266 16.20 -17.03 24.02
C TYR A 266 15.29 -16.90 22.80
N SER A 267 13.98 -17.06 22.98
CA SER A 267 13.01 -16.76 21.92
C SER A 267 13.00 -15.27 21.59
N LEU A 268 12.62 -14.92 20.36
CA LEU A 268 12.50 -13.51 19.93
C LEU A 268 11.58 -12.69 20.85
N SER A 269 10.46 -13.26 21.27
CA SER A 269 9.53 -12.63 22.21
C SER A 269 10.18 -12.35 23.57
N ARG A 270 11.01 -13.29 24.06
CA ARG A 270 11.71 -13.11 25.33
C ARG A 270 12.83 -12.08 25.19
N LEU A 271 13.54 -12.05 24.07
CA LEU A 271 14.58 -11.05 23.81
C LEU A 271 14.03 -9.62 23.89
N GLN A 272 12.81 -9.36 23.41
CA GLN A 272 12.17 -8.03 23.50
C GLN A 272 11.84 -7.57 24.94
N GLU A 273 11.83 -8.50 25.90
CA GLU A 273 11.63 -8.20 27.31
C GLU A 273 12.95 -7.96 28.05
N LEU A 274 14.09 -8.24 27.41
CA LEU A 274 15.43 -8.17 28.00
C LEU A 274 16.15 -6.88 27.59
N HIS A 275 17.18 -6.57 28.37
CA HIS A 275 18.17 -5.56 28.03
C HIS A 275 19.48 -6.24 27.58
N LEU A 276 20.31 -5.52 26.81
CA LEU A 276 21.61 -6.04 26.39
C LEU A 276 22.52 -6.44 27.57
N GLN A 277 22.38 -5.78 28.72
CA GLN A 277 23.11 -6.13 29.95
C GLN A 277 22.72 -7.51 30.50
N ASP A 278 21.47 -7.94 30.32
CA ASP A 278 21.00 -9.26 30.75
C ASP A 278 21.67 -10.39 29.95
N LEU A 279 22.19 -10.04 28.77
CA LEU A 279 22.95 -10.93 27.89
C LEU A 279 24.48 -10.79 28.09
N GLY A 280 24.93 -10.02 29.09
CA GLY A 280 26.36 -9.79 29.37
C GLY A 280 27.10 -8.93 28.33
N LEU A 281 26.37 -8.38 27.36
CA LEU A 281 26.97 -7.67 26.21
C LEU A 281 27.50 -6.29 26.57
N VAL A 282 26.87 -5.65 27.55
CA VAL A 282 27.22 -4.31 28.04
C VAL A 282 27.12 -4.26 29.57
N PRO A 283 27.85 -3.36 30.25
CA PRO A 283 27.70 -3.12 31.68
C PRO A 283 26.28 -2.65 32.07
N ASP A 284 25.98 -2.68 33.38
CA ASP A 284 24.74 -2.12 33.92
C ASP A 284 24.55 -0.65 33.49
N GLY A 285 23.43 -0.36 32.83
CA GLY A 285 23.11 0.96 32.30
C GLY A 285 23.52 1.22 30.84
N GLY A 286 24.06 0.20 30.14
CA GLY A 286 24.34 0.26 28.70
C GLY A 286 25.80 0.59 28.35
N LEU A 287 26.02 1.22 27.19
CA LEU A 287 27.35 1.67 26.77
C LEU A 287 27.91 2.72 27.75
N SER A 288 29.22 2.68 28.00
CA SER A 288 29.88 3.68 28.85
C SER A 288 29.79 5.08 28.25
N TYR A 289 30.03 6.12 29.06
CA TYR A 289 30.01 7.51 28.59
C TYR A 289 30.97 7.75 27.41
N GLU A 290 32.16 7.16 27.45
CA GLU A 290 33.16 7.26 26.38
C GLU A 290 32.68 6.58 25.11
N GLN A 291 32.10 5.38 25.23
CA GLN A 291 31.56 4.62 24.10
C GLN A 291 30.36 5.33 23.44
N ASN A 292 29.47 5.90 24.26
CA ASN A 292 28.35 6.71 23.78
C ASN A 292 28.82 7.97 23.06
N THR A 293 29.86 8.63 23.57
CA THR A 293 30.45 9.83 22.94
C THR A 293 31.08 9.48 21.59
N GLU A 294 31.77 8.34 21.49
CA GLU A 294 32.34 7.88 20.23
C GLU A 294 31.26 7.49 19.21
N LEU A 295 30.23 6.76 19.64
CA LEU A 295 29.08 6.42 18.80
C LEU A 295 28.35 7.68 18.27
N GLN A 296 28.16 8.69 19.11
CA GLN A 296 27.52 9.95 18.72
C GLN A 296 28.37 10.79 17.78
N SER A 297 29.70 10.81 17.95
CA SER A 297 30.60 11.64 17.15
C SER A 297 30.96 11.02 15.80
N ARG A 298 31.12 9.69 15.74
CA ARG A 298 31.51 8.96 14.51
C ARG A 298 30.36 8.25 13.82
N GLY A 299 29.19 8.19 14.46
CA GLY A 299 28.00 7.49 13.96
C GLY A 299 28.09 5.96 14.00
N HIS A 300 29.22 5.39 14.41
CA HIS A 300 29.46 3.96 14.57
C HIS A 300 30.52 3.71 15.65
N TYR A 301 30.46 2.55 16.31
CA TYR A 301 31.41 2.12 17.33
C TYR A 301 31.57 0.59 17.30
N LEU A 302 32.79 0.08 17.46
CA LEU A 302 33.11 -1.35 17.41
C LEU A 302 33.88 -1.76 18.67
N PHE A 303 33.48 -2.84 19.32
CA PHE A 303 34.16 -3.35 20.52
C PHE A 303 33.94 -4.85 20.70
N GLU A 304 34.85 -5.51 21.41
CA GLU A 304 34.68 -6.91 21.80
C GLU A 304 33.95 -7.04 23.14
N SER A 305 33.09 -8.03 23.26
CA SER A 305 32.35 -8.36 24.48
C SER A 305 32.06 -9.86 24.55
N GLN A 306 31.22 -10.26 25.51
CA GLN A 306 30.84 -11.64 25.76
C GLN A 306 29.31 -11.75 25.78
N LEU A 307 28.76 -12.57 24.89
CA LEU A 307 27.34 -12.93 24.92
C LEU A 307 27.16 -14.09 25.91
N VAL A 308 26.37 -13.87 26.95
CA VAL A 308 25.95 -14.91 27.90
C VAL A 308 24.64 -15.50 27.41
N THR A 309 24.66 -16.79 27.07
CA THR A 309 23.47 -17.51 26.60
C THR A 309 22.56 -17.89 27.76
N LYS A 310 21.32 -18.28 27.44
CA LYS A 310 20.33 -18.77 28.41
C LYS A 310 20.85 -19.92 29.27
N ASP A 311 21.72 -20.76 28.71
CA ASP A 311 22.31 -21.92 29.38
C ASP A 311 23.59 -21.56 30.18
N GLY A 312 23.94 -20.26 30.26
CA GLY A 312 25.08 -19.76 31.01
C GLY A 312 26.43 -19.87 30.29
N HIS A 313 26.43 -20.22 28.99
CA HIS A 313 27.66 -20.26 28.21
C HIS A 313 28.07 -18.85 27.76
N SER A 314 29.37 -18.57 27.73
CA SER A 314 29.92 -17.29 27.27
C SER A 314 30.47 -17.45 25.86
N LEU A 315 29.94 -16.68 24.92
CA LEU A 315 30.38 -16.63 23.53
C LEU A 315 31.11 -15.30 23.28
N PRO A 316 32.39 -15.31 22.86
CA PRO A 316 33.09 -14.08 22.53
C PRO A 316 32.50 -13.47 21.25
N VAL A 317 32.10 -12.21 21.31
CA VAL A 317 31.47 -11.50 20.21
C VAL A 317 32.15 -10.16 19.95
N GLU A 318 32.22 -9.77 18.69
CA GLU A 318 32.52 -8.40 18.27
C GLU A 318 31.21 -7.68 17.98
N ILE A 319 31.00 -6.52 18.59
CA ILE A 319 29.75 -5.75 18.53
C ILE A 319 30.01 -4.46 17.76
N GLY A 320 29.31 -4.31 16.64
CA GLY A 320 29.23 -3.06 15.88
C GLY A 320 27.92 -2.34 16.17
N CYS A 321 27.99 -1.12 16.67
CA CYS A 321 26.84 -0.27 16.97
C CYS A 321 26.73 0.88 15.97
N LYS A 322 25.51 1.21 15.55
CA LYS A 322 25.19 2.36 14.68
C LYS A 322 23.88 3.01 15.12
N ILE A 323 23.83 4.34 15.12
CA ILE A 323 22.60 5.08 15.39
C ILE A 323 21.71 5.04 14.15
N ILE A 324 20.45 4.67 14.33
CA ILE A 324 19.42 4.62 13.29
C ILE A 324 18.16 5.34 13.77
N GLU A 325 17.25 5.64 12.84
CA GLU A 325 15.90 6.07 13.17
C GLU A 325 14.97 4.85 13.09
N TYR A 326 14.25 4.57 14.17
CA TYR A 326 13.30 3.47 14.26
C TYR A 326 11.98 3.99 14.83
N LEU A 327 10.89 3.86 14.07
CA LEU A 327 9.56 4.40 14.41
C LEU A 327 9.56 5.91 14.74
N GLY A 328 10.40 6.70 14.06
CA GLY A 328 10.51 8.14 14.28
C GLY A 328 11.28 8.53 15.55
N GLN A 329 11.96 7.57 16.18
CA GLN A 329 12.78 7.79 17.38
C GLN A 329 14.22 7.32 17.14
N PRO A 330 15.22 7.95 17.77
CA PRO A 330 16.60 7.47 17.69
C PRO A 330 16.71 6.11 18.39
N ALA A 331 17.29 5.14 17.70
CA ALA A 331 17.58 3.80 18.20
C ALA A 331 19.01 3.40 17.80
N ILE A 332 19.49 2.30 18.37
CA ILE A 332 20.82 1.76 18.10
C ILE A 332 20.65 0.39 17.46
N LEU A 333 21.24 0.22 16.28
CA LEU A 333 21.41 -1.06 15.61
C LEU A 333 22.75 -1.66 16.07
N SER A 334 22.68 -2.82 16.68
CA SER A 334 23.85 -3.58 17.15
C SER A 334 23.96 -4.90 16.40
N THR A 335 25.06 -5.09 15.69
CA THR A 335 25.41 -6.33 14.99
C THR A 335 26.49 -7.07 15.79
N LEU A 336 26.21 -8.31 16.17
CA LEU A 336 27.10 -9.16 16.96
C LEU A 336 27.62 -10.27 16.06
N ARG A 337 28.94 -10.29 15.91
CA ARG A 337 29.66 -11.31 15.17
C ARG A 337 30.37 -12.24 16.14
N ASP A 338 30.15 -13.55 15.99
CA ASP A 338 30.89 -14.56 16.73
C ASP A 338 32.36 -14.57 16.28
N ILE A 339 33.28 -14.43 17.23
CA ILE A 339 34.73 -14.43 16.99
C ILE A 339 35.43 -15.65 17.62
N SER A 340 34.68 -16.70 17.97
CA SER A 340 35.21 -17.93 18.57
C SER A 340 36.24 -18.61 17.67
N GLU A 341 35.94 -18.80 16.39
CA GLU A 341 36.88 -19.41 15.43
C GLU A 341 38.17 -18.58 15.27
N ARG A 342 38.03 -17.25 15.23
CA ARG A 342 39.16 -16.34 15.14
C ARG A 342 40.06 -16.46 16.36
N ARG A 343 39.49 -16.44 17.57
CA ARG A 343 40.25 -16.60 18.82
C ARG A 343 40.90 -17.97 18.93
N LEU A 344 40.23 -19.03 18.50
CA LEU A 344 40.80 -20.38 18.47
C LEU A 344 42.00 -20.46 17.52
N ALA A 345 41.89 -19.87 16.31
CA ALA A 345 42.98 -19.83 15.35
C ALA A 345 44.18 -19.02 15.87
N GLU A 346 43.93 -17.85 16.47
CA GLU A 346 44.96 -17.00 17.08
C GLU A 346 45.66 -17.71 18.26
N SER A 347 44.91 -18.41 19.11
CA SER A 347 45.46 -19.20 20.21
C SER A 347 46.28 -20.39 19.71
N ALA A 348 45.77 -21.13 18.72
CA ALA A 348 46.49 -22.27 18.14
C ALA A 348 47.80 -21.84 17.47
N LEU A 349 47.81 -20.69 16.79
CA LEU A 349 49.01 -20.10 16.22
C LEU A 349 50.01 -19.76 17.33
N LYS A 350 49.57 -19.05 18.37
CA LYS A 350 50.40 -18.68 19.52
C LYS A 350 50.99 -19.90 20.25
N ASP A 351 50.19 -20.95 20.43
CA ASP A 351 50.64 -22.21 21.04
C ASP A 351 51.65 -22.95 20.15
N SER A 352 51.46 -22.90 18.83
CA SER A 352 52.40 -23.45 17.86
C SER A 352 53.73 -22.69 17.88
N GLU A 353 53.70 -21.36 17.86
CA GLU A 353 54.89 -20.50 17.98
C GLU A 353 55.65 -20.76 19.29
N MET A 354 54.94 -20.84 20.41
CA MET A 354 55.53 -21.15 21.71
C MET A 354 56.19 -22.53 21.71
N ARG A 355 55.53 -23.54 21.12
CA ARG A 355 56.07 -24.89 21.01
C ARG A 355 57.33 -24.95 20.15
N TYR A 356 57.35 -24.27 19.00
CA TYR A 356 58.54 -24.19 18.16
C TYR A 356 59.70 -23.50 18.88
N ARG A 357 59.42 -22.43 19.64
CA ARG A 357 60.42 -21.74 20.46
C ARG A 357 61.03 -22.66 21.52
N MET A 358 60.19 -23.37 22.27
CA MET A 358 60.64 -24.33 23.29
C MET A 358 61.48 -25.46 22.70
N ILE A 359 61.13 -25.98 21.52
CA ILE A 359 61.93 -27.00 20.83
C ILE A 359 63.31 -26.44 20.48
N GLY A 360 63.38 -25.24 19.90
CA GLY A 360 64.65 -24.59 19.58
C GLY A 360 65.55 -24.41 20.80
N ASP A 361 64.97 -24.04 21.94
CA ASP A 361 65.71 -23.80 23.19
C ASP A 361 66.18 -25.10 23.89
N LEU A 362 65.45 -26.21 23.75
CA LEU A 362 65.78 -27.50 24.37
C LEU A 362 66.77 -28.36 23.57
N VAL A 363 66.92 -28.11 22.26
CA VAL A 363 67.85 -28.87 21.43
C VAL A 363 69.29 -28.47 21.78
N PRO A 364 70.21 -29.44 22.02
CA PRO A 364 71.61 -29.17 22.41
C PRO A 364 72.48 -28.60 21.28
N PHE A 365 71.89 -28.36 20.11
CA PHE A 365 72.51 -27.68 18.98
C PHE A 365 71.83 -26.32 18.82
N GLY A 366 72.61 -25.29 18.50
CA GLY A 366 72.07 -23.95 18.31
C GLY A 366 71.16 -23.88 17.07
N VAL A 367 69.90 -23.48 17.27
CA VAL A 367 68.92 -23.28 16.20
C VAL A 367 68.82 -21.79 15.91
N TRP A 368 68.99 -21.42 14.65
CA TRP A 368 68.90 -20.05 14.21
C TRP A 368 68.25 -19.97 12.83
N ALA A 369 67.60 -18.84 12.56
CA ALA A 369 67.09 -18.50 11.25
C ALA A 369 67.56 -17.09 10.90
N CYS A 370 67.83 -16.84 9.62
CA CYS A 370 68.22 -15.53 9.12
C CYS A 370 67.49 -15.18 7.81
N ASP A 371 67.52 -13.90 7.45
CA ASP A 371 67.14 -13.45 6.11
C ASP A 371 68.23 -13.77 5.07
N ALA A 372 67.95 -13.54 3.79
CA ALA A 372 68.92 -13.76 2.70
C ALA A 372 70.21 -12.92 2.84
N LYS A 373 70.20 -11.86 3.65
CA LYS A 373 71.38 -11.01 3.92
C LYS A 373 72.17 -11.48 5.14
N GLY A 374 71.74 -12.55 5.80
CA GLY A 374 72.37 -13.12 6.98
C GLY A 374 72.02 -12.43 8.30
N ASN A 375 70.99 -11.57 8.32
CA ASN A 375 70.50 -10.99 9.56
C ASN A 375 69.61 -12.00 10.28
N PHE A 376 69.88 -12.25 11.55
CA PHE A 376 69.10 -13.20 12.35
C PHE A 376 67.64 -12.77 12.50
N SER A 377 66.71 -13.63 12.10
CA SER A 377 65.27 -13.52 12.33
C SER A 377 64.82 -14.30 13.57
N TYR A 378 65.54 -15.38 13.89
CA TYR A 378 65.34 -16.17 15.11
C TYR A 378 66.68 -16.71 15.61
N LEU A 379 66.83 -16.75 16.93
CA LEU A 379 67.99 -17.28 17.64
C LEU A 379 67.46 -18.05 18.87
N SER A 380 67.82 -19.33 19.00
CA SER A 380 67.52 -20.09 20.21
C SER A 380 68.48 -19.71 21.34
N GLU A 381 68.04 -19.92 22.59
CA GLU A 381 68.89 -19.71 23.76
C GLU A 381 70.07 -20.70 23.79
N SER A 382 69.88 -21.90 23.26
CA SER A 382 70.94 -22.90 23.08
C SER A 382 72.05 -22.42 22.13
N PHE A 383 71.72 -21.70 21.05
CA PHE A 383 72.71 -21.12 20.14
C PHE A 383 73.58 -20.06 20.82
N LEU A 384 72.95 -19.17 21.61
CA LEU A 384 73.67 -18.15 22.37
C LEU A 384 74.59 -18.79 23.43
N SER A 385 74.11 -19.84 24.09
CA SER A 385 74.86 -20.58 25.11
C SER A 385 76.07 -21.32 24.53
N VAL A 386 75.93 -21.93 23.35
CA VAL A 386 77.02 -22.64 22.67
C VAL A 386 78.12 -21.67 22.21
N LEU A 387 77.75 -20.51 21.69
CA LEU A 387 78.70 -19.51 21.19
C LEU A 387 79.24 -18.57 22.28
N GLY A 388 78.62 -18.54 23.46
CA GLY A 388 79.02 -17.67 24.57
C GLY A 388 78.83 -16.18 24.30
N ILE A 389 77.90 -15.83 23.41
CA ILE A 389 77.64 -14.46 22.95
C ILE A 389 76.23 -14.00 23.35
N THR A 390 76.05 -12.70 23.56
CA THR A 390 74.74 -12.17 23.95
C THR A 390 73.83 -11.92 22.75
N LEU A 391 72.52 -11.93 22.98
CA LEU A 391 71.51 -11.60 21.94
C LEU A 391 71.72 -10.20 21.35
N GLU A 392 72.15 -9.25 22.17
CA GLU A 392 72.47 -7.86 21.79
C GLU A 392 73.64 -7.78 20.80
N GLU A 393 74.68 -8.60 20.99
CA GLU A 393 75.85 -8.65 20.11
C GLU A 393 75.51 -9.32 18.78
N CYS A 394 74.71 -10.40 18.80
CA CYS A 394 74.25 -11.10 17.60
C CYS A 394 73.33 -10.24 16.72
N ARG A 395 72.45 -9.43 17.31
CA ARG A 395 71.51 -8.59 16.55
C ARG A 395 72.18 -7.44 15.80
N LYS A 396 73.38 -7.02 16.24
CA LYS A 396 74.12 -5.91 15.62
C LYS A 396 74.97 -6.36 14.43
N SER A 397 75.35 -7.63 14.40
CA SER A 397 76.24 -8.19 13.38
C SER A 397 75.71 -9.57 13.00
N GLY A 398 75.17 -9.73 11.78
CA GLY A 398 74.66 -11.01 11.29
C GLY A 398 75.68 -12.15 11.37
N TRP A 399 75.23 -13.39 11.13
CA TRP A 399 76.03 -14.61 11.40
C TRP A 399 77.40 -14.63 10.72
N MET A 400 77.52 -13.95 9.57
CA MET A 400 78.74 -13.83 8.78
C MET A 400 79.92 -13.27 9.57
N HIS A 401 79.67 -12.38 10.54
CA HIS A 401 80.72 -11.78 11.38
C HIS A 401 81.24 -12.74 12.46
N LEU A 402 80.53 -13.83 12.72
CA LEU A 402 80.93 -14.86 13.69
C LEU A 402 81.85 -15.92 13.06
N LEU A 403 82.03 -15.90 11.73
CA LEU A 403 82.90 -16.82 11.03
C LEU A 403 84.39 -16.49 11.26
N PRO A 404 85.25 -17.50 11.44
CA PRO A 404 86.70 -17.32 11.36
C PRO A 404 87.11 -16.74 10.00
N ARG A 405 88.13 -15.86 9.99
CA ARG A 405 88.63 -15.25 8.75
C ARG A 405 89.11 -16.26 7.70
N THR A 406 89.51 -17.45 8.14
CA THR A 406 89.94 -18.54 7.26
C THR A 406 88.81 -19.14 6.44
N ASP A 407 87.57 -19.09 6.94
CA ASP A 407 86.41 -19.76 6.36
C ASP A 407 85.38 -18.79 5.77
N TYR A 408 85.57 -17.48 5.98
CA TYR A 408 84.63 -16.43 5.57
C TYR A 408 84.35 -16.46 4.06
N ASP A 409 85.37 -16.29 3.21
CA ASP A 409 85.16 -16.15 1.76
C ASP A 409 84.51 -17.39 1.12
N ARG A 410 84.90 -18.58 1.59
CA ARG A 410 84.31 -19.85 1.14
C ARG A 410 82.85 -19.95 1.56
N THR A 411 82.57 -19.71 2.83
CA THR A 411 81.22 -19.85 3.40
C THR A 411 80.23 -18.86 2.79
N ILE A 412 80.65 -17.63 2.49
CA ILE A 412 79.78 -16.62 1.85
C ILE A 412 79.47 -17.00 0.39
N ALA A 413 80.43 -17.59 -0.33
CA ALA A 413 80.21 -18.09 -1.68
C ALA A 413 79.20 -19.25 -1.68
N ASP A 414 79.37 -20.21 -0.77
CA ASP A 414 78.47 -21.36 -0.61
C ASP A 414 77.05 -20.90 -0.22
N TRP A 415 76.93 -19.98 0.76
CA TRP A 415 75.67 -19.37 1.16
C TRP A 415 74.96 -18.67 -0.01
N SER A 416 75.69 -17.89 -0.81
CA SER A 416 75.13 -17.19 -1.97
C SER A 416 74.60 -18.16 -3.02
N GLN A 417 75.28 -19.30 -3.21
CA GLN A 417 74.84 -20.37 -4.09
C GLN A 417 73.59 -21.07 -3.56
N CYS A 418 73.51 -21.34 -2.26
CA CYS A 418 72.33 -21.90 -1.60
C CYS A 418 71.10 -20.99 -1.72
N ILE A 419 71.26 -19.67 -1.57
CA ILE A 419 70.16 -18.71 -1.78
C ILE A 419 69.66 -18.75 -3.23
N GLN A 420 70.57 -18.79 -4.20
CA GLN A 420 70.20 -18.74 -5.62
C GLN A 420 69.54 -20.03 -6.10
N ASN A 421 70.02 -21.19 -5.62
CA ASN A 421 69.63 -22.49 -6.16
C ASN A 421 68.68 -23.28 -5.24
N GLY A 422 68.47 -22.83 -4.00
CA GLY A 422 67.66 -23.54 -3.00
C GLY A 422 68.27 -24.86 -2.53
N CYS A 423 69.58 -25.09 -2.73
CA CYS A 423 70.26 -26.29 -2.28
C CYS A 423 70.60 -26.22 -0.78
N PHE A 424 70.67 -27.38 -0.13
CA PHE A 424 71.08 -27.49 1.27
C PHE A 424 72.56 -27.10 1.40
N TRP A 425 72.90 -26.39 2.49
CA TRP A 425 74.28 -26.06 2.82
C TRP A 425 74.81 -27.15 3.75
N ASP A 426 75.71 -28.00 3.23
CA ASP A 426 76.34 -29.12 3.94
C ASP A 426 77.71 -28.76 4.50
#